data_AF-A0A9J7EZS7-F1
#
_entry.id   AF-A0A9J7EZS7-F1
#
_cell.length_a   1.000
_cell.length_b   1.000
_cell.length_c   1.000
_cell.angle_alpha   90.00
_cell.angle_beta   90.00
_cell.angle_gamma   90.00
#
_symmetry.space_group_name_H-M   'P 1'
#
loop_
_entity.id
_entity.type
_entity.pdbx_description
1 polymer ?
#
loop_
_entity_poly.entity_id
_entity_poly.type
_entity_poly.pdbx_seq_one_letter_code
_entity_poly.pdbx_strand_id
1 'polypeptide(L)'
;MGYMIIQAEATGEQSHIASGRNLFCSSVQLNCGTNFNNTIRNRQHGGRHTIPRQRPERKFKKEGKDKEKVSDEKPDDIEKIKSYTYMESEPEDDVYLKRLYPRRIYEVEKAIHLLKKFQVLDFTNPKQGIYLDLTLDMASGKKKKVEPFASVISLPYPFASEVNKVAVFTGTASEIKIAEENGAAFAGGADLVKKILDDEVVVDFYVAVPEIMTELNPLRKKLKKRFPKTTRNSIGRDIPKMLELFKTGHEIVVDEERQNFLSTKIATLDMPSDQISANLEAVINEVYRHRPQNLGPFVVRAFLRSSTSEGLLLKTDSLLPKEVETKEAT
;
A
#
# COMPACT_ATOMS: atom_id res chain seq x y z
N MET A 1 19.46 30.59 13.69
CA MET A 1 20.06 29.34 14.21
C MET A 1 19.61 28.22 13.30
N GLY A 2 20.50 27.76 12.43
CA GLY A 2 20.21 26.76 11.40
C GLY A 2 20.36 25.35 11.95
N TYR A 3 19.45 24.46 11.56
CA TYR A 3 19.51 23.03 11.88
C TYR A 3 20.05 22.31 10.64
N MET A 4 21.22 21.70 10.79
CA MET A 4 21.84 20.87 9.76
C MET A 4 21.78 19.42 10.26
N ILE A 5 20.89 18.62 9.68
CA ILE A 5 20.83 17.18 9.94
C ILE A 5 21.78 16.53 8.94
N ILE A 6 22.97 16.15 9.40
CA ILE A 6 23.91 15.34 8.61
C ILE A 6 23.53 13.87 8.80
N GLN A 7 23.07 13.23 7.74
CA GLN A 7 23.02 11.76 7.68
C GLN A 7 24.40 11.25 7.28
N ALA A 8 25.03 10.47 8.17
CA ALA A 8 26.22 9.70 7.84
C ALA A 8 25.78 8.29 7.40
N GLU A 9 25.85 8.01 6.10
CA GLU A 9 25.79 6.65 5.57
C GLU A 9 27.19 6.03 5.60
N ALA A 10 27.37 5.00 6.43
CA ALA A 10 28.56 4.16 6.40
C ALA A 10 28.44 3.18 5.23
N THR A 11 29.05 3.50 4.09
CA THR A 11 29.29 2.55 2.99
C THR A 11 30.71 2.02 3.10
N GLY A 12 30.80 0.69 3.30
CA GLY A 12 32.04 -0.05 3.21
C GLY A 12 32.39 -0.40 1.77
N GLU A 13 33.69 -0.37 1.52
CA GLU A 13 34.45 -1.11 0.50
C GLU A 13 34.55 -0.61 -0.96
N GLN A 14 35.82 -0.28 -1.24
CA GLN A 14 36.64 -0.59 -2.42
C GLN A 14 36.53 0.30 -3.65
N SER A 15 37.58 1.12 -3.84
CA SER A 15 38.07 1.45 -5.18
C SER A 15 39.61 1.52 -5.20
N HIS A 16 40.21 0.63 -5.99
CA HIS A 16 41.56 0.77 -6.53
C HIS A 16 41.44 0.89 -8.07
N ILE A 17 41.77 2.08 -8.57
CA ILE A 17 42.59 2.42 -9.76
C ILE A 17 42.42 1.58 -11.05
N ALA A 18 42.03 2.26 -12.16
CA ALA A 18 42.68 2.28 -13.49
C ALA A 18 41.71 2.84 -14.58
N SER A 19 41.94 4.02 -15.15
CA SER A 19 42.67 4.27 -16.41
C SER A 19 41.86 4.07 -17.71
N GLY A 20 41.42 5.20 -18.27
CA GLY A 20 41.29 5.58 -19.69
C GLY A 20 41.01 4.55 -20.80
N ARG A 21 39.99 4.85 -21.64
CA ARG A 21 40.15 5.27 -23.05
C ARG A 21 38.77 5.39 -23.73
N ASN A 22 38.60 6.50 -24.46
CA ASN A 22 37.59 6.68 -25.50
C ASN A 22 37.64 5.54 -26.52
N LEU A 23 36.49 5.11 -27.02
CA LEU A 23 36.29 4.78 -28.43
C LEU A 23 34.80 4.72 -28.79
N PHE A 24 34.53 5.29 -29.95
CA PHE A 24 33.27 5.43 -30.67
C PHE A 24 32.73 4.08 -31.18
N CYS A 25 31.47 4.14 -31.65
CA CYS A 25 30.88 3.43 -32.80
C CYS A 25 29.87 2.29 -32.57
N SER A 26 28.64 2.60 -33.03
CA SER A 26 27.75 1.83 -33.92
C SER A 26 27.09 0.49 -33.52
N SER A 27 25.76 0.55 -33.62
CA SER A 27 24.81 -0.46 -34.14
C SER A 27 25.35 -1.80 -34.63
N VAL A 28 24.68 -2.91 -34.25
CA VAL A 28 24.13 -3.96 -35.14
C VAL A 28 23.25 -4.93 -34.33
N GLN A 29 22.02 -5.16 -34.81
CA GLN A 29 21.13 -6.26 -34.42
C GLN A 29 21.65 -7.58 -35.00
N LEU A 30 21.56 -8.69 -34.26
CA LEU A 30 21.51 -10.03 -34.87
C LEU A 30 20.59 -10.97 -34.08
N ASN A 31 19.49 -11.35 -34.74
CA ASN A 31 18.73 -12.57 -34.49
C ASN A 31 19.57 -13.79 -34.87
N CYS A 32 19.41 -14.90 -34.13
CA CYS A 32 19.50 -16.25 -34.70
C CYS A 32 18.76 -17.24 -33.81
N GLY A 33 17.65 -17.78 -34.34
CA GLY A 33 17.13 -19.08 -33.94
C GLY A 33 17.63 -20.14 -34.92
N THR A 34 17.71 -21.40 -34.47
CA THR A 34 17.39 -22.57 -35.32
C THR A 34 17.27 -23.82 -34.47
N ASN A 35 16.24 -24.59 -34.82
CA ASN A 35 15.82 -25.88 -34.29
C ASN A 35 16.77 -27.02 -34.67
N PHE A 36 16.78 -28.11 -33.88
CA PHE A 36 17.01 -29.46 -34.40
C PHE A 36 16.16 -30.48 -33.63
N ASN A 37 15.31 -31.20 -34.38
CA ASN A 37 14.51 -32.36 -33.97
C ASN A 37 15.15 -33.63 -34.57
N ASN A 38 15.08 -34.76 -33.86
CA ASN A 38 14.66 -36.10 -34.33
C ASN A 38 14.95 -37.17 -33.23
N THR A 39 13.96 -37.84 -32.61
CA THR A 39 13.34 -39.17 -32.93
C THR A 39 14.35 -40.35 -33.03
N ILE A 40 14.18 -41.59 -32.50
CA ILE A 40 13.01 -42.40 -32.06
C ILE A 40 13.46 -43.77 -31.40
N ARG A 41 12.68 -44.29 -30.41
CA ARG A 41 12.38 -45.72 -30.01
C ARG A 41 13.50 -46.66 -29.47
N ASN A 42 13.29 -47.68 -28.60
CA ASN A 42 12.11 -48.37 -28.02
C ASN A 42 12.46 -49.37 -26.86
N ARG A 43 11.41 -49.83 -26.14
CA ARG A 43 11.19 -51.07 -25.28
C ARG A 43 11.59 -51.04 -23.78
N GLN A 44 10.63 -51.04 -22.82
CA GLN A 44 9.80 -52.14 -22.21
C GLN A 44 10.62 -53.16 -21.38
N HIS A 45 10.36 -53.62 -20.15
CA HIS A 45 9.27 -53.67 -19.14
C HIS A 45 9.95 -53.72 -17.72
N GLY A 46 9.41 -53.22 -16.59
CA GLY A 46 8.36 -53.82 -15.74
C GLY A 46 8.94 -54.41 -14.43
N GLY A 47 8.39 -54.07 -13.25
CA GLY A 47 8.70 -54.75 -11.98
C GLY A 47 8.70 -53.89 -10.71
N ARG A 48 8.07 -54.38 -9.64
CA ARG A 48 7.60 -53.67 -8.44
C ARG A 48 8.52 -53.80 -7.21
N HIS A 49 8.47 -52.75 -6.37
CA HIS A 49 8.43 -52.71 -4.89
C HIS A 49 9.59 -53.16 -3.96
N THR A 50 9.81 -52.26 -2.98
CA THR A 50 10.13 -52.42 -1.54
C THR A 50 11.58 -52.27 -1.03
N ILE A 51 11.72 -51.28 -0.15
CA ILE A 51 12.81 -50.88 0.77
C ILE A 51 12.70 -51.77 2.02
N PRO A 52 13.78 -52.24 2.74
CA PRO A 52 14.52 -51.36 3.66
C PRO A 52 15.97 -51.74 4.06
N ARG A 53 16.76 -50.73 4.49
CA ARG A 53 17.93 -50.96 5.37
C ARG A 53 18.21 -49.77 6.31
N GLN A 54 17.92 -49.98 7.59
CA GLN A 54 18.66 -49.48 8.77
C GLN A 54 19.08 -50.74 9.55
N ARG A 55 20.14 -50.88 10.36
CA ARG A 55 21.16 -50.04 11.01
C ARG A 55 22.28 -51.05 11.52
N PRO A 56 23.14 -50.78 12.52
CA PRO A 56 24.55 -50.33 12.49
C PRO A 56 25.55 -51.35 13.13
N GLU A 57 26.84 -50.97 13.33
CA GLU A 57 27.76 -51.30 14.48
C GLU A 57 29.24 -50.98 14.07
N ARG A 58 29.99 -50.01 14.65
CA ARG A 58 30.66 -49.87 15.99
C ARG A 58 31.64 -51.05 16.27
N LYS A 59 32.92 -50.91 16.67
CA LYS A 59 33.70 -49.92 17.45
C LYS A 59 35.22 -50.12 17.18
N PHE A 60 36.04 -49.12 17.48
CA PHE A 60 37.19 -49.24 18.41
C PHE A 60 37.50 -47.86 19.02
N LYS A 61 37.80 -47.82 20.33
CA LYS A 61 38.04 -46.62 21.15
C LYS A 61 39.19 -46.89 22.12
N LYS A 62 39.83 -45.78 22.57
CA LYS A 62 40.77 -45.51 23.70
C LYS A 62 42.23 -45.30 23.26
N GLU A 63 42.98 -44.28 23.67
CA GLU A 63 42.94 -43.24 24.74
C GLU A 63 43.75 -42.01 24.21
N GLY A 64 43.37 -40.72 24.33
CA GLY A 64 43.57 -39.76 25.45
C GLY A 64 45.05 -39.39 25.69
N LYS A 65 45.55 -38.14 25.80
CA LYS A 65 45.06 -36.74 25.73
C LYS A 65 46.29 -35.82 25.95
N ASP A 66 46.48 -34.74 25.18
CA ASP A 66 46.99 -33.41 25.62
C ASP A 66 47.16 -32.48 24.39
N LYS A 67 46.25 -31.51 24.19
CA LYS A 67 46.36 -30.06 24.48
C LYS A 67 46.82 -29.24 23.25
N GLU A 68 45.87 -28.61 22.55
CA GLU A 68 45.84 -27.15 22.42
C GLU A 68 44.46 -26.66 21.92
N LYS A 69 44.09 -25.45 22.37
CA LYS A 69 42.75 -24.86 22.37
C LYS A 69 42.41 -24.16 21.06
N VAL A 70 41.18 -24.32 20.59
CA VAL A 70 40.44 -23.25 19.89
C VAL A 70 39.04 -23.24 20.51
N SER A 71 38.74 -22.17 21.23
CA SER A 71 37.46 -21.93 21.89
C SER A 71 36.45 -21.41 20.88
N ASP A 72 35.35 -22.15 20.75
CA ASP A 72 34.04 -21.66 20.31
C ASP A 72 33.56 -20.53 21.23
N GLU A 73 33.02 -19.45 20.64
CA GLU A 73 32.13 -18.39 21.17
C GLU A 73 32.23 -17.18 20.19
N LYS A 74 31.23 -16.68 19.46
CA LYS A 74 29.81 -16.38 19.76
C LYS A 74 29.00 -16.23 18.45
N PRO A 75 27.72 -16.67 18.40
CA PRO A 75 26.73 -16.14 17.47
C PRO A 75 25.80 -15.07 18.10
N ASP A 76 26.20 -14.44 19.21
CA ASP A 76 25.29 -13.65 20.06
C ASP A 76 25.16 -12.16 19.67
N ASP A 77 26.00 -11.65 18.77
CA ASP A 77 25.99 -10.21 18.46
C ASP A 77 24.82 -9.83 17.54
N ILE A 78 24.26 -10.77 16.77
CA ILE A 78 23.07 -10.52 15.94
C ILE A 78 21.78 -10.55 16.77
N GLU A 79 21.75 -11.34 17.85
CA GLU A 79 20.57 -11.45 18.71
C GLU A 79 20.47 -10.32 19.74
N LYS A 80 21.61 -9.77 20.20
CA LYS A 80 21.63 -8.53 21.01
C LYS A 80 21.11 -7.29 20.29
N ILE A 81 21.17 -7.27 18.96
CA ILE A 81 20.65 -6.16 18.14
C ILE A 81 19.10 -6.12 18.17
N LYS A 82 18.43 -7.18 18.66
CA LYS A 82 16.96 -7.31 18.67
C LYS A 82 16.27 -6.79 19.93
N SER A 83 16.99 -6.37 20.97
CA SER A 83 16.38 -5.85 22.21
C SER A 83 17.05 -4.56 22.67
N TYR A 84 16.97 -3.50 21.87
CA TYR A 84 17.13 -2.16 22.43
C TYR A 84 15.86 -1.84 23.20
N THR A 85 15.91 -1.98 24.52
CA THR A 85 14.91 -1.34 25.39
C THR A 85 15.06 0.16 25.18
N TYR A 86 13.96 0.84 24.82
CA TYR A 86 13.98 2.29 24.69
C TYR A 86 14.47 2.93 25.99
N MET A 87 15.26 4.00 25.87
CA MET A 87 15.65 4.79 27.04
C MET A 87 14.39 5.38 27.68
N GLU A 88 14.33 5.38 29.01
CA GLU A 88 13.18 5.90 29.76
C GLU A 88 13.12 7.43 29.75
N SER A 89 14.25 8.11 29.58
CA SER A 89 14.33 9.56 29.51
C SER A 89 13.99 10.11 28.13
N GLU A 90 13.46 11.33 28.07
CA GLU A 90 13.36 12.09 26.82
C GLU A 90 14.77 12.51 26.36
N PRO A 91 15.01 12.66 25.05
CA PRO A 91 16.30 13.13 24.57
C PRO A 91 16.49 14.59 25.00
N GLU A 92 17.59 14.83 25.71
CA GLU A 92 17.99 16.16 26.21
C GLU A 92 18.41 17.08 25.06
N ASP A 93 19.04 16.51 24.03
CA ASP A 93 19.54 17.22 22.87
C ASP A 93 18.56 17.20 21.69
N ASP A 94 18.65 18.23 20.85
CA ASP A 94 17.92 18.33 19.57
C ASP A 94 18.34 17.23 18.57
N VAL A 95 19.59 16.75 18.70
CA VAL A 95 20.16 15.71 17.85
C VAL A 95 20.38 14.46 18.69
N TYR A 96 19.56 13.43 18.44
CA TYR A 96 19.63 12.16 19.17
C TYR A 96 19.50 10.98 18.23
N LEU A 97 20.02 9.83 18.66
CA LEU A 97 19.91 8.58 17.92
C LEU A 97 18.48 8.06 18.00
N LYS A 98 17.74 8.16 16.89
CA LYS A 98 16.33 7.74 16.77
C LYS A 98 16.05 6.30 17.21
N ARG A 99 17.05 5.41 17.15
CA ARG A 99 16.93 4.01 17.57
C ARG A 99 16.79 3.84 19.10
N LEU A 100 17.32 4.78 19.88
CA LEU A 100 17.37 4.69 21.35
C LEU A 100 16.10 5.18 22.03
N TYR A 101 15.28 5.98 21.35
CA TYR A 101 14.10 6.63 21.91
C TYR A 101 12.82 6.18 21.19
N PRO A 102 11.67 6.14 21.89
CA PRO A 102 10.41 5.85 21.24
C PRO A 102 10.05 6.98 20.27
N ARG A 103 9.24 6.68 19.24
CA ARG A 103 8.75 7.71 18.33
C ARG A 103 7.87 8.70 19.08
N ARG A 104 8.16 9.99 18.90
CA ARG A 104 7.31 11.08 19.41
C ARG A 104 5.94 11.04 18.74
N ILE A 105 4.91 11.26 19.56
CA ILE A 105 3.51 11.34 19.13
C ILE A 105 3.17 12.82 18.94
N TYR A 106 2.61 13.16 17.78
CA TYR A 106 2.28 14.54 17.42
C TYR A 106 0.77 14.74 17.32
N GLU A 107 0.32 15.95 17.63
CA GLU A 107 -1.00 16.44 17.26
C GLU A 107 -1.05 16.74 15.75
N VAL A 108 -2.23 16.70 15.16
CA VAL A 108 -2.44 16.87 13.71
C VAL A 108 -1.87 18.19 13.21
N GLU A 109 -2.21 19.29 13.88
CA GLU A 109 -1.77 20.64 13.50
C GLU A 109 -0.24 20.77 13.55
N LYS A 110 0.37 20.27 14.62
CA LYS A 110 1.82 20.24 14.80
C LYS A 110 2.50 19.39 13.73
N ALA A 111 1.93 18.23 13.41
CA ALA A 111 2.46 17.35 12.37
C ALA A 111 2.43 18.02 10.99
N ILE A 112 1.32 18.68 10.62
CA ILE A 112 1.21 19.40 9.35
C ILE A 112 2.25 20.54 9.28
N HIS A 113 2.40 21.30 10.36
CA HIS A 113 3.39 22.39 10.41
C HIS A 113 4.83 21.86 10.25
N LEU A 114 5.16 20.75 10.91
CA LEU A 114 6.46 20.10 10.78
C LEU A 114 6.71 19.59 9.35
N LEU A 115 5.72 18.98 8.71
CA LEU A 115 5.86 18.51 7.32
C LEU A 115 6.14 19.67 6.35
N LYS A 116 5.45 20.80 6.52
CA LYS A 116 5.73 22.01 5.73
C LYS A 116 7.15 22.54 5.99
N LYS A 117 7.59 22.53 7.26
CA LYS A 117 8.95 22.93 7.62
C LYS A 117 10.00 22.00 7.00
N PHE A 118 9.79 20.69 7.03
CA PHE A 118 10.69 19.71 6.41
C PHE A 118 10.81 19.94 4.91
N GLN A 119 9.70 20.22 4.22
CA GLN A 119 9.73 20.51 2.79
C GLN A 119 10.62 21.72 2.44
N VAL A 120 10.60 22.78 3.27
CA VAL A 120 11.49 23.94 3.12
C VAL A 120 12.96 23.58 3.39
N LEU A 121 13.22 22.80 4.44
CA LEU A 121 14.59 22.39 4.82
C LEU A 121 15.22 21.44 3.80
N ASP A 122 14.43 20.54 3.23
CA ASP A 122 14.87 19.56 2.25
C ASP A 122 14.95 20.15 0.82
N PHE A 123 14.59 21.44 0.65
CA PHE A 123 14.49 22.12 -0.65
C PHE A 123 13.65 21.38 -1.68
N THR A 124 12.54 20.79 -1.24
CA THR A 124 11.70 19.93 -2.07
C THR A 124 10.51 20.68 -2.68
N ASN A 125 9.88 20.06 -3.69
CA ASN A 125 8.75 20.67 -4.41
C ASN A 125 7.56 20.98 -3.47
N PRO A 126 7.03 22.21 -3.44
CA PRO A 126 5.88 22.59 -2.60
C PRO A 126 4.59 21.81 -2.93
N LYS A 127 4.43 21.30 -4.15
CA LYS A 127 3.25 20.52 -4.57
C LYS A 127 3.33 19.03 -4.24
N GLN A 128 4.21 18.64 -3.32
CA GLN A 128 4.32 17.26 -2.86
C GLN A 128 3.04 16.76 -2.20
N GLY A 129 2.78 15.46 -2.38
CA GLY A 129 1.65 14.78 -1.77
C GLY A 129 1.88 14.45 -0.30
N ILE A 130 0.87 14.71 0.51
CA ILE A 130 0.78 14.25 1.89
C ILE A 130 0.00 12.94 1.89
N TYR A 131 0.58 11.92 2.51
CA TYR A 131 -0.01 10.60 2.65
C TYR A 131 -0.38 10.33 4.10
N LEU A 132 -1.55 9.76 4.29
CA LEU A 132 -2.02 9.17 5.53
C LEU A 132 -1.83 7.66 5.45
N ASP A 133 -1.07 7.15 6.41
CA ASP A 133 -0.79 5.74 6.56
C ASP A 133 -1.45 5.24 7.86
N LEU A 134 -2.54 4.49 7.73
CA LEU A 134 -3.25 3.88 8.85
C LEU A 134 -2.95 2.39 8.91
N THR A 135 -2.71 1.89 10.12
CA THR A 135 -2.72 0.44 10.38
C THR A 135 -3.97 0.12 11.16
N LEU A 136 -4.82 -0.72 10.56
CA LEU A 136 -6.09 -1.12 11.14
C LEU A 136 -5.95 -2.47 11.84
N ASP A 137 -6.52 -2.59 13.03
CA ASP A 137 -6.66 -3.90 13.65
C ASP A 137 -7.92 -4.57 13.13
N MET A 138 -7.76 -5.36 12.08
CA MET A 138 -8.82 -6.23 11.56
C MET A 138 -8.71 -7.65 12.12
N ALA A 139 -7.84 -7.88 13.12
CA ALA A 139 -7.74 -9.17 13.80
C ALA A 139 -8.95 -9.33 14.72
N SER A 140 -10.00 -9.91 14.16
CA SER A 140 -11.13 -10.33 14.96
C SER A 140 -10.69 -11.42 15.94
N GLY A 141 -11.01 -11.22 17.22
CA GLY A 141 -11.21 -12.32 18.14
C GLY A 141 -12.33 -13.26 17.63
N LYS A 142 -12.86 -14.14 18.49
CA LYS A 142 -13.86 -15.17 18.12
C LYS A 142 -15.20 -14.68 17.50
N LYS A 143 -15.36 -13.40 17.14
CA LYS A 143 -16.57 -12.80 16.55
C LYS A 143 -16.26 -12.05 15.25
N LYS A 144 -17.23 -12.04 14.31
CA LYS A 144 -17.26 -11.45 12.94
C LYS A 144 -15.98 -10.70 12.49
N LYS A 145 -15.29 -11.23 11.48
CA LYS A 145 -14.11 -10.63 10.82
C LYS A 145 -14.50 -9.32 10.11
N VAL A 146 -13.66 -8.29 10.20
CA VAL A 146 -13.77 -7.13 9.30
C VAL A 146 -13.30 -7.57 7.93
N GLU A 147 -14.19 -7.47 6.94
CA GLU A 147 -13.82 -7.74 5.56
C GLU A 147 -13.01 -6.56 4.99
N PRO A 148 -12.02 -6.83 4.13
CA PRO A 148 -11.30 -5.78 3.42
C PRO A 148 -12.29 -5.00 2.57
N PHE A 149 -12.23 -3.68 2.67
CA PHE A 149 -13.14 -2.79 1.97
C PHE A 149 -12.40 -1.84 1.05
N ALA A 150 -13.11 -1.45 -0.02
CA ALA A 150 -12.72 -0.39 -0.91
C ALA A 150 -13.89 0.59 -0.98
N SER A 151 -13.64 1.85 -0.59
CA SER A 151 -14.62 2.93 -0.63
C SER A 151 -14.09 4.08 -1.48
N VAL A 152 -14.99 4.94 -1.93
CA VAL A 152 -14.66 6.18 -2.64
C VAL A 152 -15.30 7.33 -1.87
N ILE A 153 -14.46 8.28 -1.48
CA ILE A 153 -14.86 9.45 -0.71
C ILE A 153 -14.70 10.70 -1.56
N SER A 154 -15.66 11.61 -1.50
CA SER A 154 -15.46 12.98 -1.98
C SER A 154 -14.76 13.78 -0.90
N LEU A 155 -13.56 14.28 -1.18
CA LEU A 155 -12.84 15.14 -0.25
C LEU A 155 -13.49 16.55 -0.23
N PRO A 156 -13.62 17.20 0.94
CA PRO A 156 -14.13 18.57 1.04
C PRO A 156 -13.29 19.57 0.24
N TYR A 157 -11.96 19.41 0.27
CA TYR A 157 -11.03 20.26 -0.46
C TYR A 157 -10.26 19.42 -1.49
N PRO A 158 -10.61 19.49 -2.78
CA PRO A 158 -9.93 18.74 -3.82
C PRO A 158 -8.52 19.30 -4.05
N PHE A 159 -7.55 18.40 -4.23
CA PHE A 159 -6.14 18.75 -4.50
C PHE A 159 -5.61 18.18 -5.82
N ALA A 160 -6.33 17.25 -6.44
CA ALA A 160 -5.97 16.72 -7.74
C ALA A 160 -6.48 17.67 -8.83
N SER A 161 -5.58 18.09 -9.73
CA SER A 161 -5.97 18.83 -10.93
C SER A 161 -6.54 17.92 -12.01
N GLU A 162 -6.28 16.62 -11.93
CA GLU A 162 -6.76 15.63 -12.89
C GLU A 162 -8.12 15.09 -12.46
N VAL A 163 -9.10 15.21 -13.35
CA VAL A 163 -10.42 14.60 -13.20
C VAL A 163 -10.31 13.12 -13.55
N ASN A 164 -10.88 12.27 -12.70
CA ASN A 164 -10.85 10.83 -12.92
C ASN A 164 -11.63 10.46 -14.19
N LYS A 165 -11.08 9.53 -14.99
CA LYS A 165 -11.82 8.97 -16.12
C LYS A 165 -12.78 7.90 -15.60
N VAL A 166 -14.07 8.13 -15.79
CA VAL A 166 -15.13 7.21 -15.37
C VAL A 166 -15.79 6.57 -16.60
N ALA A 167 -15.89 5.25 -16.60
CA ALA A 167 -16.68 4.49 -17.57
C ALA A 167 -18.00 4.04 -16.95
N VAL A 168 -19.09 4.24 -17.67
CA VAL A 168 -20.44 3.89 -17.25
C VAL A 168 -20.96 2.74 -18.10
N PHE A 169 -21.37 1.67 -17.44
CA PHE A 169 -22.00 0.51 -18.07
C PHE A 169 -23.51 0.56 -17.89
N THR A 170 -24.22 0.66 -19.02
CA THR A 170 -25.69 0.73 -19.08
C THR A 170 -26.20 -0.08 -20.27
N GLY A 171 -27.38 -0.68 -20.13
CA GLY A 171 -28.05 -1.41 -21.21
C GLY A 171 -28.99 -0.53 -22.06
N THR A 172 -29.36 0.64 -21.54
CA THR A 172 -30.40 1.49 -22.12
C THR A 172 -29.81 2.71 -22.82
N ALA A 173 -30.22 2.97 -24.06
CA ALA A 173 -29.74 4.12 -24.86
C ALA A 173 -30.01 5.49 -24.20
N SER A 174 -31.10 5.61 -23.44
CA SER A 174 -31.41 6.83 -22.67
C SER A 174 -30.38 7.10 -21.58
N GLU A 175 -29.97 6.07 -20.85
CA GLU A 175 -28.98 6.17 -19.77
C GLU A 175 -27.58 6.48 -20.30
N ILE A 176 -27.24 5.96 -21.48
CA ILE A 176 -25.99 6.27 -22.18
C ILE A 176 -25.90 7.78 -22.45
N LYS A 177 -26.95 8.38 -23.02
CA LYS A 177 -27.00 9.82 -23.29
C LYS A 177 -26.86 10.65 -22.01
N ILE A 178 -27.55 10.26 -20.94
CA ILE A 178 -27.43 10.92 -19.64
C ILE A 178 -25.99 10.84 -19.12
N ALA A 179 -25.33 9.68 -19.25
CA ALA A 179 -23.94 9.52 -18.82
C ALA A 179 -22.97 10.42 -19.62
N GLU A 180 -23.15 10.50 -20.94
CA GLU A 180 -22.36 11.35 -21.83
C GLU A 180 -22.56 12.84 -21.54
N GLU A 181 -23.80 13.29 -21.35
CA GLU A 181 -24.14 14.67 -20.98
C GLU A 181 -23.55 15.06 -19.62
N ASN A 182 -23.52 14.12 -18.68
CA ASN A 182 -22.90 14.29 -17.38
C ASN A 182 -21.38 14.10 -17.41
N GLY A 183 -20.76 14.00 -18.59
CA GLY A 183 -19.32 13.97 -18.82
C GLY A 183 -18.63 12.69 -18.37
N ALA A 184 -19.26 11.53 -18.57
CA ALA A 184 -18.57 10.25 -18.55
C ALA A 184 -17.54 10.18 -19.69
N ALA A 185 -16.37 9.58 -19.44
CA ALA A 185 -15.35 9.43 -20.48
C ALA A 185 -15.77 8.40 -21.55
N PHE A 186 -16.45 7.34 -21.09
CA PHE A 186 -16.99 6.29 -21.94
C PHE A 186 -18.32 5.82 -21.36
N ALA A 187 -19.34 5.67 -22.20
CA ALA A 187 -20.63 5.10 -21.83
C ALA A 187 -21.00 4.02 -22.85
N GLY A 188 -21.52 2.89 -22.39
CA GLY A 188 -21.96 1.81 -23.28
C GLY A 188 -22.25 0.49 -22.57
N GLY A 189 -22.71 -0.48 -23.35
CA GLY A 189 -23.03 -1.82 -22.86
C GLY A 189 -21.98 -2.88 -23.23
N ALA A 190 -22.42 -3.98 -23.82
CA ALA A 190 -21.57 -5.09 -24.28
C ALA A 190 -20.40 -4.67 -25.19
N ASP A 191 -20.54 -3.62 -26.00
CA ASP A 191 -19.47 -3.15 -26.89
C ASP A 191 -18.31 -2.53 -26.10
N LEU A 192 -18.62 -1.77 -25.04
CA LEU A 192 -17.59 -1.21 -24.16
C LEU A 192 -16.86 -2.30 -23.38
N VAL A 193 -17.56 -3.38 -23.02
CA VAL A 193 -16.98 -4.55 -22.37
C VAL A 193 -15.89 -5.18 -23.24
N LYS A 194 -16.13 -5.34 -24.55
CA LYS A 194 -15.14 -5.89 -25.49
C LYS A 194 -13.91 -4.98 -25.61
N LYS A 195 -14.11 -3.68 -25.78
CA LYS A 195 -13.00 -2.70 -25.85
C LYS A 195 -12.10 -2.73 -24.61
N ILE A 196 -12.68 -2.91 -23.43
CA ILE A 196 -11.93 -3.03 -22.18
C ILE A 196 -11.24 -4.38 -22.09
N LEU A 197 -11.83 -5.47 -22.60
CA LEU A 197 -11.16 -6.77 -22.69
C LEU A 197 -9.95 -6.73 -23.64
N ASP A 198 -10.03 -5.95 -24.71
CA ASP A 198 -8.97 -5.78 -25.72
C ASP A 198 -7.91 -4.73 -25.31
N ASP A 199 -8.01 -4.14 -24.11
CA ASP A 199 -7.09 -3.11 -23.58
C ASP A 199 -7.04 -1.81 -24.42
N GLU A 200 -8.08 -1.54 -25.23
CA GLU A 200 -8.16 -0.32 -26.04
C GLU A 200 -8.43 0.93 -25.17
N VAL A 201 -9.09 0.73 -24.03
CA VAL A 201 -9.59 1.82 -23.18
C VAL A 201 -8.99 1.72 -21.77
N VAL A 202 -8.34 2.81 -21.34
CA VAL A 202 -7.81 2.96 -19.97
C VAL A 202 -8.71 3.87 -19.16
N VAL A 203 -9.23 3.35 -18.05
CA VAL A 203 -10.21 4.01 -17.18
C VAL A 203 -9.81 3.83 -15.71
N ASP A 204 -10.11 4.83 -14.89
CA ASP A 204 -9.82 4.81 -13.46
C ASP A 204 -10.94 4.13 -12.67
N PHE A 205 -12.19 4.54 -12.90
CA PHE A 205 -13.37 4.04 -12.19
C PHE A 205 -14.41 3.46 -13.15
N TYR A 206 -15.09 2.41 -12.68
CA TYR A 206 -16.17 1.74 -13.39
C TYR A 206 -17.46 1.88 -12.60
N VAL A 207 -18.50 2.39 -13.23
CA VAL A 207 -19.86 2.53 -12.69
C VAL A 207 -20.80 1.68 -13.51
N ALA A 208 -21.73 0.98 -12.87
CA ALA A 208 -22.65 0.09 -13.57
C ALA A 208 -24.09 0.20 -13.04
N VAL A 209 -25.05 0.03 -13.94
CA VAL A 209 -26.46 -0.20 -13.57
C VAL A 209 -26.65 -1.69 -13.23
N PRO A 210 -27.49 -2.06 -12.25
CA PRO A 210 -27.69 -3.46 -11.86
C PRO A 210 -28.07 -4.40 -13.01
N GLU A 211 -28.76 -3.89 -14.04
CA GLU A 211 -29.30 -4.68 -15.17
C GLU A 211 -28.20 -5.26 -16.07
N ILE A 212 -27.08 -4.54 -16.25
CA ILE A 212 -25.98 -4.96 -17.13
C ILE A 212 -24.93 -5.84 -16.42
N MET A 213 -25.10 -6.10 -15.13
CA MET A 213 -24.11 -6.86 -14.33
C MET A 213 -23.86 -8.27 -14.87
N THR A 214 -24.85 -8.88 -15.53
CA THR A 214 -24.72 -10.18 -16.18
C THR A 214 -23.73 -10.16 -17.34
N GLU A 215 -23.69 -9.08 -18.11
CA GLU A 215 -22.76 -8.87 -19.23
C GLU A 215 -21.35 -8.48 -18.77
N LEU A 216 -21.21 -7.93 -17.57
CA LEU A 216 -19.91 -7.55 -16.98
C LEU A 216 -19.13 -8.73 -16.38
N ASN A 217 -19.73 -9.91 -16.29
CA ASN A 217 -19.08 -11.11 -15.73
C ASN A 217 -17.70 -11.46 -16.35
N PRO A 218 -17.48 -11.34 -17.68
CA PRO A 218 -16.16 -11.59 -18.28
C PRO A 218 -15.06 -10.66 -17.73
N LEU A 219 -15.40 -9.42 -17.37
CA LEU A 219 -14.46 -8.43 -16.85
C LEU A 219 -14.01 -8.71 -15.42
N ARG A 220 -14.71 -9.58 -14.67
CA ARG A 220 -14.43 -9.85 -13.26
C ARG A 220 -12.98 -10.32 -13.04
N LYS A 221 -12.44 -11.15 -13.94
CA LYS A 221 -11.06 -11.64 -13.86
C LYS A 221 -10.03 -10.54 -14.14
N LYS A 222 -10.36 -9.60 -15.03
CA LYS A 222 -9.48 -8.51 -15.45
C LYS A 222 -9.45 -7.37 -14.43
N LEU A 223 -10.63 -6.90 -14.02
CA LEU A 223 -10.77 -5.74 -13.13
C LEU A 223 -10.48 -6.06 -11.66
N LYS A 224 -10.63 -7.32 -11.20
CA LYS A 224 -10.38 -7.78 -9.83
C LYS A 224 -10.93 -6.82 -8.75
N LYS A 225 -10.09 -5.96 -8.17
CA LYS A 225 -10.44 -4.99 -7.11
C LYS A 225 -11.22 -3.77 -7.65
N ARG A 226 -11.04 -3.42 -8.92
CA ARG A 226 -11.74 -2.32 -9.61
C ARG A 226 -13.13 -2.70 -10.14
N PHE A 227 -13.54 -3.96 -9.98
CA PHE A 227 -14.85 -4.39 -10.43
C PHE A 227 -15.96 -3.63 -9.68
N PRO A 228 -17.04 -3.17 -10.35
CA PRO A 228 -18.14 -2.49 -9.68
C PRO A 228 -18.73 -3.32 -8.55
N LYS A 229 -18.90 -2.72 -7.37
CA LYS A 229 -19.50 -3.35 -6.18
C LYS A 229 -20.49 -2.40 -5.54
N THR A 230 -21.56 -2.95 -4.97
CA THR A 230 -22.52 -2.18 -4.16
C THR A 230 -21.87 -1.59 -2.93
N THR A 231 -20.89 -2.28 -2.32
CA THR A 231 -20.14 -1.78 -1.16
C THR A 231 -19.33 -0.51 -1.44
N ARG A 232 -18.98 -0.27 -2.70
CA ARG A 232 -18.24 0.91 -3.16
C ARG A 232 -19.17 2.02 -3.67
N ASN A 233 -20.49 1.80 -3.64
CA ASN A 233 -21.48 2.68 -4.28
C ASN A 233 -21.27 2.87 -5.80
N SER A 234 -20.59 1.92 -6.47
CA SER A 234 -20.36 1.94 -7.92
C SER A 234 -21.49 1.29 -8.71
N ILE A 235 -22.49 0.73 -8.03
CA ILE A 235 -23.66 0.12 -8.62
C ILE A 235 -24.89 0.90 -8.15
N GLY A 236 -25.65 1.45 -9.09
CA GLY A 236 -26.83 2.25 -8.79
C GLY A 236 -27.62 2.63 -10.04
N ARG A 237 -28.81 3.18 -9.85
CA ARG A 237 -29.65 3.73 -10.93
C ARG A 237 -29.40 5.22 -11.15
N ASP A 238 -28.95 5.92 -10.12
CA ASP A 238 -28.69 7.37 -10.16
C ASP A 238 -27.32 7.67 -10.78
N ILE A 239 -27.22 7.57 -12.11
CA ILE A 239 -25.97 7.78 -12.86
C ILE A 239 -25.35 9.17 -12.61
N PRO A 240 -26.10 10.29 -12.64
CA PRO A 240 -25.52 11.61 -12.45
C PRO A 240 -24.82 11.77 -11.10
N LYS A 241 -25.48 11.33 -10.02
CA LYS A 241 -24.95 11.40 -8.65
C LYS A 241 -23.70 10.53 -8.48
N MET A 242 -23.69 9.34 -9.08
CA MET A 242 -22.50 8.49 -9.07
C MET A 242 -21.35 9.14 -9.84
N LEU A 243 -21.62 9.72 -11.02
CA LEU A 243 -20.59 10.38 -11.82
C LEU A 243 -19.96 11.55 -11.08
N GLU A 244 -20.74 12.38 -10.40
CA GLU A 244 -20.22 13.46 -9.55
C GLU A 244 -19.28 12.92 -8.48
N LEU A 245 -19.68 11.85 -7.80
CA LEU A 245 -18.87 11.22 -6.75
C LEU A 245 -17.58 10.60 -7.29
N PHE A 246 -17.60 9.90 -8.43
CA PHE A 246 -16.40 9.21 -8.94
C PHE A 246 -15.45 10.13 -9.71
N LYS A 247 -15.95 11.25 -10.25
CA LYS A 247 -15.11 12.26 -10.94
C LYS A 247 -14.12 12.95 -10.02
N THR A 248 -14.59 13.35 -8.83
CA THR A 248 -13.78 13.99 -7.79
C THR A 248 -13.41 13.04 -6.66
N GLY A 249 -13.91 11.80 -6.74
CA GLY A 249 -13.77 10.78 -5.72
C GLY A 249 -12.34 10.34 -5.55
N HIS A 250 -11.94 10.21 -4.29
CA HIS A 250 -10.67 9.67 -3.89
C HIS A 250 -10.85 8.23 -3.41
N GLU A 251 -10.08 7.30 -3.95
CA GLU A 251 -10.19 5.88 -3.63
C GLU A 251 -9.44 5.54 -2.33
N ILE A 252 -10.14 4.87 -1.42
CA ILE A 252 -9.60 4.31 -0.17
C ILE A 252 -9.72 2.79 -0.26
N VAL A 253 -8.58 2.11 -0.28
CA VAL A 253 -8.53 0.64 -0.36
C VAL A 253 -7.77 0.10 0.84
N VAL A 254 -8.44 -0.76 1.60
CA VAL A 254 -7.84 -1.51 2.70
C VAL A 254 -7.73 -2.97 2.27
N ASP A 255 -6.49 -3.42 2.09
CA ASP A 255 -6.19 -4.79 1.67
C ASP A 255 -5.70 -5.63 2.86
N GLU A 256 -6.25 -6.84 3.02
CA GLU A 256 -5.72 -7.82 3.99
C GLU A 256 -4.30 -8.26 3.61
N GLU A 257 -3.98 -8.35 2.32
CA GLU A 257 -2.66 -8.74 1.80
C GLU A 257 -1.54 -7.83 2.32
N ARG A 258 -1.85 -6.56 2.61
CA ARG A 258 -0.91 -5.55 3.09
C ARG A 258 -0.92 -5.43 4.62
N GLN A 259 -1.29 -6.48 5.34
CA GLN A 259 -1.38 -6.46 6.81
C GLN A 259 -2.32 -5.37 7.32
N ASN A 260 -3.47 -5.19 6.66
CA ASN A 260 -4.50 -4.22 7.06
C ASN A 260 -4.01 -2.76 7.02
N PHE A 261 -3.04 -2.49 6.15
CA PHE A 261 -2.45 -1.18 5.98
C PHE A 261 -3.17 -0.39 4.90
N LEU A 262 -3.62 0.82 5.27
CA LEU A 262 -4.18 1.80 4.36
C LEU A 262 -3.15 2.90 4.14
N SER A 263 -2.78 3.14 2.87
CA SER A 263 -1.98 4.31 2.49
C SER A 263 -2.77 5.11 1.48
N THR A 264 -3.07 6.36 1.80
CA THR A 264 -3.88 7.22 0.93
C THR A 264 -3.37 8.65 0.90
N LYS A 265 -3.39 9.28 -0.28
CA LYS A 265 -2.99 10.68 -0.44
C LYS A 265 -4.15 11.58 -0.02
N ILE A 266 -3.94 12.49 0.93
CA ILE A 266 -5.02 13.32 1.50
C ILE A 266 -5.00 14.78 1.02
N ALA A 267 -3.82 15.28 0.66
CA ALA A 267 -3.61 16.68 0.33
C ALA A 267 -2.27 16.89 -0.38
N THR A 268 -1.99 18.14 -0.74
CA THR A 268 -0.66 18.61 -1.13
C THR A 268 -0.13 19.62 -0.10
N LEU A 269 1.19 19.73 0.03
CA LEU A 269 1.81 20.61 1.04
C LEU A 269 1.53 22.11 0.83
N ASP A 270 1.23 22.51 -0.41
CA ASP A 270 0.83 23.87 -0.78
C ASP A 270 -0.50 24.32 -0.15
N MET A 271 -1.34 23.38 0.28
CA MET A 271 -2.64 23.69 0.86
C MET A 271 -2.52 24.31 2.26
N PRO A 272 -3.45 25.18 2.67
CA PRO A 272 -3.50 25.69 4.04
C PRO A 272 -3.76 24.55 5.04
N SER A 273 -3.25 24.71 6.26
CA SER A 273 -3.26 23.64 7.27
C SER A 273 -4.68 23.21 7.64
N ASP A 274 -5.63 24.14 7.68
CA ASP A 274 -7.04 23.85 8.02
C ASP A 274 -7.71 22.94 6.99
N GLN A 275 -7.41 23.13 5.70
CA GLN A 275 -7.95 22.28 4.63
C GLN A 275 -7.36 20.87 4.68
N ILE A 276 -6.07 20.75 5.03
CA ILE A 276 -5.41 19.45 5.21
C ILE A 276 -6.05 18.70 6.38
N SER A 277 -6.29 19.38 7.50
CA SER A 277 -6.97 18.80 8.66
C SER A 277 -8.40 18.34 8.33
N ALA A 278 -9.18 19.17 7.63
CA ALA A 278 -10.54 18.80 7.23
C ALA A 278 -10.58 17.58 6.28
N ASN A 279 -9.65 17.50 5.33
CA ASN A 279 -9.53 16.32 4.47
C ASN A 279 -9.13 15.07 5.25
N LEU A 280 -8.22 15.22 6.22
CA LEU A 280 -7.82 14.11 7.10
C LEU A 280 -9.01 13.58 7.90
N GLU A 281 -9.80 14.46 8.51
CA GLU A 281 -11.01 14.10 9.25
C GLU A 281 -12.03 13.36 8.36
N ALA A 282 -12.24 13.84 7.14
CA ALA A 282 -13.15 13.18 6.19
C ALA A 282 -12.73 11.73 5.90
N VAL A 283 -11.44 11.51 5.62
CA VAL A 283 -10.89 10.17 5.36
C VAL A 283 -11.04 9.25 6.58
N ILE A 284 -10.75 9.77 7.77
CA ILE A 284 -10.83 8.99 9.01
C ILE A 284 -12.29 8.64 9.33
N ASN A 285 -13.21 9.58 9.18
CA ASN A 285 -14.65 9.33 9.36
C ASN A 285 -15.18 8.24 8.43
N GLU A 286 -14.72 8.23 7.17
CA GLU A 286 -15.09 7.19 6.22
C GLU A 286 -14.54 5.82 6.63
N VAL A 287 -13.29 5.75 7.06
CA VAL A 287 -12.70 4.51 7.59
C VAL A 287 -13.49 4.00 8.81
N TYR A 288 -13.91 4.89 9.71
CA TYR A 288 -14.72 4.53 10.87
C TYR A 288 -16.13 4.03 10.53
N ARG A 289 -16.73 4.43 9.40
CA ARG A 289 -18.03 3.86 8.95
C ARG A 289 -17.96 2.38 8.66
N HIS A 290 -16.78 1.88 8.28
CA HIS A 290 -16.55 0.46 8.04
C HIS A 290 -16.21 -0.32 9.32
N ARG A 291 -16.09 0.36 10.47
CA ARG A 291 -15.89 -0.30 11.77
C ARG A 291 -17.17 -1.01 12.20
N PRO A 292 -17.15 -2.31 12.50
CA PRO A 292 -18.28 -2.97 13.15
C PRO A 292 -18.39 -2.51 14.63
N GLN A 293 -19.63 -2.34 15.10
CA GLN A 293 -19.98 -1.78 16.42
C GLN A 293 -19.34 -2.48 17.64
N ASN A 294 -18.82 -3.71 17.49
CA ASN A 294 -18.34 -4.54 18.59
C ASN A 294 -16.81 -4.75 18.64
N LEU A 295 -16.04 -4.02 17.82
CA LEU A 295 -14.57 -4.06 17.89
C LEU A 295 -14.03 -2.99 18.82
N GLY A 296 -12.93 -3.32 19.51
CA GLY A 296 -12.13 -2.38 20.29
C GLY A 296 -11.47 -1.30 19.40
N PRO A 297 -10.27 -0.79 19.74
CA PRO A 297 -9.63 0.26 18.95
C PRO A 297 -9.40 -0.23 17.51
N PHE A 298 -10.04 0.44 16.53
CA PHE A 298 -10.00 0.04 15.13
C PHE A 298 -8.73 0.53 14.41
N VAL A 299 -8.27 1.74 14.75
CA VAL A 299 -7.01 2.30 14.25
C VAL A 299 -5.93 2.10 15.32
N VAL A 300 -4.92 1.30 15.01
CA VAL A 300 -3.79 1.03 15.94
C VAL A 300 -2.80 2.18 15.96
N ARG A 301 -2.47 2.67 14.76
CA ARG A 301 -1.49 3.73 14.54
C ARG A 301 -1.83 4.48 13.27
N ALA A 302 -1.61 5.78 13.32
CA ALA A 302 -1.77 6.69 12.20
C ALA A 302 -0.45 7.43 11.98
N PHE A 303 0.07 7.39 10.77
CA PHE A 303 1.23 8.16 10.37
C PHE A 303 0.86 9.17 9.30
N LEU A 304 1.44 10.36 9.41
CA LEU A 304 1.38 11.39 8.39
C LEU A 304 2.77 11.55 7.78
N ARG A 305 2.87 11.45 6.46
CA ARG A 305 4.16 11.58 5.76
C ARG A 305 4.04 12.41 4.49
N SER A 306 5.12 13.08 4.12
CA SER A 306 5.31 13.55 2.75
C SER A 306 5.93 12.44 1.89
N SER A 307 6.12 12.73 0.60
CA SER A 307 6.82 11.84 -0.34
C SER A 307 8.31 11.68 0.02
N THR A 308 8.92 12.73 0.56
CA THR A 308 10.36 12.78 0.89
C THR A 308 10.64 12.72 2.39
N SER A 309 9.71 13.19 3.22
CA SER A 309 9.90 13.26 4.66
C SER A 309 9.65 11.92 5.34
N GLU A 310 10.15 11.79 6.57
CA GLU A 310 9.75 10.69 7.43
C GLU A 310 8.27 10.75 7.85
N GLY A 311 7.74 9.59 8.26
CA GLY A 311 6.38 9.48 8.79
C GLY A 311 6.31 9.88 10.27
N LEU A 312 5.52 10.91 10.54
CA LEU A 312 5.21 11.42 11.88
C LEU A 312 4.05 10.62 12.48
N LEU A 313 4.24 10.10 13.70
CA LEU A 313 3.20 9.36 14.40
C LEU A 313 2.16 10.34 14.97
N LEU A 314 0.90 10.15 14.62
CA LEU A 314 -0.20 10.98 15.07
C LEU A 314 -0.85 10.42 16.33
N LYS A 315 -1.36 11.30 17.18
CA LYS A 315 -2.26 10.93 18.28
C LYS A 315 -3.62 10.51 17.72
N THR A 316 -4.01 9.27 17.97
CA THR A 316 -5.25 8.67 17.44
C THR A 316 -6.51 9.16 18.15
N ASP A 317 -6.43 9.50 19.44
CA ASP A 317 -7.61 9.88 20.25
C ASP A 317 -8.27 11.16 19.74
N SER A 318 -7.47 12.11 19.27
CA SER A 318 -7.93 13.39 18.72
C SER A 318 -8.65 13.26 17.38
N LEU A 319 -8.54 12.08 16.74
CA LEU A 319 -9.07 11.80 15.40
C LEU A 319 -10.34 10.96 15.44
N LEU A 320 -10.78 10.53 16.62
CA LEU A 320 -12.02 9.78 16.78
C LEU A 320 -13.20 10.74 16.60
N PRO A 321 -14.21 10.39 15.78
CA PRO A 321 -15.48 11.10 15.83
C PRO A 321 -15.97 11.01 17.28
N LYS A 322 -16.10 12.17 17.94
CA LYS A 322 -16.66 12.25 19.28
C LYS A 322 -18.03 11.59 19.20
N GLU A 323 -18.20 10.45 19.85
CA GLU A 323 -19.50 9.83 19.99
C GLU A 323 -20.41 10.88 20.60
N VAL A 324 -21.37 11.37 19.81
CA VAL A 324 -22.38 12.30 20.30
C VAL A 324 -23.22 11.47 21.26
N GLU A 325 -22.91 11.57 22.55
CA GLU A 325 -23.75 11.07 23.62
C GLU A 325 -25.16 11.59 23.36
N THR A 326 -26.02 10.70 22.87
CA THR A 326 -27.43 10.97 22.73
C THR A 326 -27.94 10.95 24.15
N LYS A 327 -27.95 12.12 24.81
CA LYS A 327 -28.63 12.29 26.08
C LYS A 327 -30.09 11.94 25.83
N GLU A 328 -30.48 10.74 26.25
CA GLU A 328 -31.87 10.32 26.38
C GLU A 328 -32.54 11.35 27.31
N ALA A 329 -33.27 12.28 26.70
CA ALA A 329 -34.20 13.12 27.43
C ALA A 329 -35.34 12.21 27.90
N THR A 330 -35.31 11.89 29.20
CA THR A 330 -36.37 11.17 29.91
C THR A 330 -37.59 12.06 30.11
#